data_AF-Q7R928-F1
#
_entry.id   AF-Q7R928-F1
#
_cell.length_a   1.000
_cell.length_b   1.000
_cell.length_c   1.000
_cell.angle_alpha   90.00
_cell.angle_beta   90.00
_cell.angle_gamma   90.00
#
_symmetry.space_group_name_H-M   'P 1'
#
loop_
_entity.id
_entity.type
_entity.pdbx_description
1 polymer ?
#
loop_
_entity_poly.entity_id
_entity_poly.type
_entity_poly.pdbx_seq_one_letter_code
_entity_poly.pdbx_strand_id
1 'polypeptide(L)'
;MVIFDSINMKINLIDNENCNTLRDNIQKEKENMYAISLRNYSNSIKYFIANINGSEPHKCFIDTGNSKTIIVNSSIFPDKYNDENGETVENVLNKKFSVQKVGVKNLNIITKNNKIVNTELNNVYKGNMEYLDKNVVLLGLDFLKDKKLIFDLKNGILYLEGKSMHILSKENTSVDISENSQNLDDVEISHKCKEIYEQLRKKEINFLKITNELESENIYIKDCKNTDDVIKKYAIKLIYGPSVLKTNDRENIKKEFDIRYNEITEFFKKLNNEQNKIC
;
A
#
# COMPACT_ATOMS: atom_id res chain seq x y z
N MET A 1 -0.10 -11.16 23.44
CA MET A 1 -0.63 -10.07 22.57
C MET A 1 -0.25 -8.75 23.21
N VAL A 2 0.10 -7.73 22.43
CA VAL A 2 0.51 -6.42 22.98
C VAL A 2 -0.45 -5.34 22.48
N ILE A 3 -0.99 -4.56 23.40
CA ILE A 3 -1.82 -3.40 23.06
C ILE A 3 -1.05 -2.16 23.44
N PHE A 4 -0.86 -1.28 22.48
CA PHE A 4 -0.30 0.05 22.67
C PHE A 4 -1.38 1.08 22.34
N ASP A 5 -1.90 1.73 23.38
CA ASP A 5 -2.88 2.79 23.30
C ASP A 5 -2.19 4.11 23.63
N SER A 6 -1.80 4.87 22.61
CA SER A 6 -1.12 6.15 22.80
C SER A 6 -2.06 7.25 23.28
N ILE A 7 -3.38 7.11 23.06
CA ILE A 7 -4.40 8.07 23.48
C ILE A 7 -4.50 8.07 25.00
N ASN A 8 -4.56 6.88 25.59
CA ASN A 8 -4.66 6.70 27.03
C ASN A 8 -3.30 6.43 27.71
N MET A 9 -2.20 6.50 26.95
CA MET A 9 -0.84 6.16 27.40
C MET A 9 -0.76 4.81 28.12
N LYS A 10 -1.40 3.78 27.57
CA LYS A 10 -1.52 2.45 28.18
C LYS A 10 -0.85 1.38 27.34
N ILE A 11 0.02 0.58 27.97
CA ILE A 11 0.55 -0.66 27.40
C ILE A 11 -0.06 -1.83 28.17
N ASN A 12 -0.79 -2.70 27.48
CA ASN A 12 -1.27 -3.96 28.07
C ASN A 12 -0.53 -5.13 27.44
N LEU A 13 0.16 -5.89 28.28
CA LEU A 13 0.70 -7.19 27.94
C LEU A 13 -0.31 -8.24 28.39
N ILE A 14 -0.77 -9.05 27.45
CA ILE A 14 -1.72 -10.12 27.75
C ILE A 14 -1.01 -11.44 27.58
N ASP A 15 -0.79 -12.07 28.73
CA ASP A 15 -0.38 -13.45 28.94
C ASP A 15 -1.61 -14.33 29.26
N ASN A 16 -1.37 -15.63 29.41
CA ASN A 16 -2.42 -16.63 29.58
C ASN A 16 -3.15 -16.53 30.94
N GLU A 17 -2.72 -15.65 31.86
CA GLU A 17 -3.22 -15.62 33.24
C GLU A 17 -4.38 -14.61 33.46
N ASN A 18 -4.54 -13.60 32.59
CA ASN A 18 -5.56 -12.54 32.73
C ASN A 18 -6.70 -12.63 31.69
N CYS A 19 -7.34 -13.80 31.59
CA CYS A 19 -7.59 -14.34 30.24
C CYS A 19 -8.97 -14.16 29.59
N ASN A 20 -10.07 -13.76 30.25
CA ASN A 20 -11.40 -13.83 29.59
C ASN A 20 -12.00 -12.46 29.23
N THR A 21 -12.27 -11.59 30.21
CA THR A 21 -12.94 -10.30 29.96
C THR A 21 -12.11 -9.34 29.13
N LEU A 22 -10.79 -9.27 29.37
CA LEU A 22 -9.87 -8.47 28.55
C LEU A 22 -9.86 -8.99 27.11
N ARG A 23 -9.81 -10.31 26.92
CA ARG A 23 -9.74 -10.95 25.61
C ARG A 23 -11.00 -10.70 24.78
N ASP A 24 -12.18 -10.80 25.38
CA ASP A 24 -13.46 -10.54 24.71
C ASP A 24 -13.59 -9.06 24.31
N ASN A 25 -13.20 -8.15 25.19
CA ASN A 25 -13.19 -6.71 24.89
C ASN A 25 -12.25 -6.41 23.72
N ILE A 26 -11.07 -7.04 23.67
CA ILE A 26 -10.11 -6.83 22.59
C ILE A 26 -10.59 -7.42 21.28
N GLN A 27 -11.27 -8.57 21.33
CA GLN A 27 -11.87 -9.14 20.14
C GLN A 27 -12.91 -8.18 19.54
N LYS A 28 -13.75 -7.57 20.37
CA LYS A 28 -14.69 -6.51 19.95
C LYS A 28 -13.98 -5.26 19.43
N GLU A 29 -12.89 -4.84 20.07
CA GLU A 29 -12.11 -3.69 19.60
C GLU A 29 -11.56 -3.95 18.20
N LYS A 30 -10.96 -5.13 17.96
CA LYS A 30 -10.38 -5.52 16.67
C LYS A 30 -11.37 -5.43 15.51
N GLU A 31 -12.67 -5.64 15.74
CA GLU A 31 -13.71 -5.59 14.70
C GLU A 31 -13.84 -4.21 14.04
N ASN A 32 -13.53 -3.15 14.78
CA ASN A 32 -13.59 -1.76 14.29
C ASN A 32 -12.24 -1.23 13.81
N MET A 33 -11.19 -2.05 13.84
CA MET A 33 -9.83 -1.65 13.45
C MET A 33 -9.45 -2.17 12.07
N TYR A 34 -8.50 -1.51 11.43
CA TYR A 34 -7.89 -2.00 10.21
C TYR A 34 -6.86 -3.10 10.52
N ALA A 35 -7.13 -4.32 10.06
CA ALA A 35 -6.16 -5.42 10.13
C ALA A 35 -5.11 -5.26 9.01
N ILE A 36 -3.84 -5.20 9.39
CA ILE A 36 -2.68 -5.01 8.52
C ILE A 36 -1.72 -6.19 8.72
N SER A 37 -1.25 -6.78 7.61
CA SER A 37 -0.31 -7.90 7.68
C SER A 37 1.09 -7.41 8.08
N LEU A 38 1.66 -8.03 9.12
CA LEU A 38 3.03 -7.84 9.55
C LEU A 38 3.94 -8.88 8.90
N ARG A 39 5.10 -8.42 8.42
CA ARG A 39 6.16 -9.22 7.82
C ARG A 39 7.38 -9.24 8.71
N ASN A 40 8.19 -10.29 8.56
CA ASN A 40 9.43 -10.43 9.31
C ASN A 40 10.55 -9.69 8.57
N TYR A 41 11.13 -8.66 9.20
CA TYR A 41 12.42 -8.12 8.76
C TYR A 41 13.56 -8.94 9.37
N SER A 42 13.42 -9.25 10.67
CA SER A 42 14.26 -10.16 11.42
C SER A 42 13.40 -10.93 12.44
N ASN A 43 14.04 -11.76 13.26
CA ASN A 43 13.33 -12.50 14.31
C ASN A 43 12.49 -11.58 15.21
N SER A 44 13.03 -10.41 15.56
CA SER A 44 12.41 -9.47 16.50
C SER A 44 11.80 -8.24 15.84
N ILE A 45 12.13 -7.94 14.58
CA ILE A 45 11.66 -6.73 13.91
C ILE A 45 10.60 -7.11 12.88
N LYS A 46 9.43 -6.47 13.01
CA LYS A 46 8.34 -6.58 12.06
C LYS A 46 8.14 -5.27 11.32
N TYR A 47 7.64 -5.38 10.09
CA TYR A 47 7.24 -4.23 9.28
C TYR A 47 5.92 -4.52 8.58
N PHE A 48 5.27 -3.48 8.10
CA PHE A 48 4.19 -3.61 7.12
C PHE A 48 4.54 -2.79 5.87
N ILE A 49 3.81 -3.03 4.78
CA ILE A 49 3.99 -2.28 3.54
C ILE A 49 2.98 -1.15 3.45
N ALA A 50 3.45 0.01 3.02
CA ALA A 50 2.61 1.12 2.61
C ALA A 50 3.25 1.88 1.44
N ASN A 51 2.43 2.61 0.70
CA ASN A 51 2.87 3.41 -0.44
C ASN A 51 2.74 4.89 -0.09
N ILE A 52 3.75 5.69 -0.43
CA ILE A 52 3.74 7.14 -0.23
C ILE A 52 3.45 7.82 -1.56
N ASN A 53 2.40 8.64 -1.68
CA ASN A 53 2.09 9.40 -2.89
C ASN A 53 2.06 8.56 -4.20
N GLY A 54 1.67 7.29 -4.13
CA GLY A 54 1.70 6.40 -5.30
C GLY A 54 3.11 6.14 -5.82
N SER A 55 4.09 6.01 -4.93
CA SER A 55 5.46 5.59 -5.26
C SER A 55 5.66 4.09 -5.04
N GLU A 56 6.91 3.63 -5.19
CA GLU A 56 7.31 2.26 -4.84
C GLU A 56 6.91 1.90 -3.40
N PRO A 57 6.70 0.61 -3.09
CA PRO A 57 6.37 0.17 -1.75
C PRO A 57 7.46 0.51 -0.73
N HIS A 58 7.03 1.01 0.44
CA HIS A 58 7.91 1.26 1.58
C HIS A 58 7.72 0.22 2.68
N LYS A 59 8.84 -0.20 3.28
CA LYS A 59 8.84 -0.98 4.52
C LYS A 59 8.63 -0.04 5.71
N CYS A 60 7.47 -0.11 6.33
CA CYS A 60 7.11 0.73 7.47
C CYS A 60 7.38 0.01 8.79
N PHE A 61 8.22 0.62 9.62
CA PHE A 61 8.51 0.18 10.98
C PHE A 61 7.85 1.12 11.97
N ILE A 62 7.27 0.56 13.03
CA ILE A 62 6.79 1.34 14.17
C ILE A 62 8.01 1.61 15.06
N ASP A 63 8.44 2.86 15.12
CA ASP A 63 9.64 3.29 15.82
C ASP A 63 9.28 4.26 16.96
N THR A 64 8.95 3.68 18.12
CA THR A 64 8.70 4.46 19.34
C THR A 64 9.95 5.16 19.87
N GLY A 65 11.13 4.79 19.37
CA GLY A 65 12.40 5.42 19.72
C GLY A 65 12.67 6.71 18.96
N ASN A 66 11.80 7.09 18.03
CA ASN A 66 11.92 8.32 17.28
C ASN A 66 10.69 9.21 17.47
N SER A 67 10.92 10.49 17.76
CA SER A 67 9.83 11.45 17.91
C SER A 67 9.20 11.83 16.56
N LYS A 68 9.92 11.63 15.45
CA LYS A 68 9.54 12.07 14.10
C LYS A 68 9.41 10.90 13.15
N THR A 69 8.50 11.03 12.18
CA THR A 69 8.40 10.08 11.07
C THR A 69 9.43 10.40 9.98
N ILE A 70 10.25 9.40 9.62
CA ILE A 70 11.37 9.57 8.69
C ILE A 70 11.26 8.55 7.55
N ILE A 71 11.35 9.04 6.33
CA ILE A 71 11.51 8.23 5.12
C ILE A 71 13.02 8.12 4.84
N VAL A 72 13.50 6.90 4.78
CA VAL A 72 14.93 6.58 4.69
C VAL A 72 15.23 5.91 3.35
N ASN A 73 16.33 6.35 2.72
CA ASN A 73 16.89 5.74 1.50
C ASN A 73 15.84 5.60 0.38
N SER A 74 14.99 6.62 0.22
CA SER A 74 13.87 6.60 -0.73
C SER A 74 14.22 7.25 -2.06
N SER A 75 13.92 6.56 -3.16
CA SER A 75 14.11 7.02 -4.53
C SER A 75 13.20 8.20 -4.92
N ILE A 76 12.12 8.45 -4.14
CA ILE A 76 11.16 9.54 -4.38
C ILE A 76 11.83 10.90 -4.29
N PHE A 77 12.86 11.03 -3.44
CA PHE A 77 13.51 12.31 -3.20
C PHE A 77 14.90 12.29 -3.83
N PRO A 78 15.17 13.12 -4.85
CA PRO A 78 16.50 13.19 -5.43
C PRO A 78 17.54 13.63 -4.39
N ASP A 79 18.78 13.17 -4.57
CA ASP A 79 19.93 13.28 -3.66
C ASP A 79 20.42 14.71 -3.37
N LYS A 80 19.72 15.75 -3.85
CA LYS A 80 20.04 17.13 -3.49
C LYS A 80 19.66 17.38 -2.03
N TYR A 81 20.56 16.96 -1.15
CA TYR A 81 20.74 17.49 0.20
C TYR A 81 21.19 18.94 0.04
N ASN A 82 20.27 19.87 0.25
CA ASN A 82 20.66 21.24 0.58
C ASN A 82 20.77 21.28 2.10
N ASP A 83 22.00 21.26 2.62
CA ASP A 83 22.31 21.27 4.05
C ASP A 83 21.79 22.52 4.78
N GLU A 84 21.42 23.57 4.06
CA GLU A 84 20.99 24.85 4.63
C GLU A 84 19.66 24.78 5.43
N ASN A 85 18.88 23.70 5.31
CA ASN A 85 17.61 23.49 6.04
C ASN A 85 17.52 22.13 6.77
N GLY A 86 18.66 21.53 7.12
CA GLY A 86 18.71 20.25 7.84
C GLY A 86 18.26 20.38 9.30
N GLU A 87 17.32 19.54 9.73
CA GLU A 87 17.01 19.32 11.15
C GLU A 87 17.84 18.13 11.65
N THR A 88 18.25 18.15 12.92
CA THR A 88 18.88 16.98 13.55
C THR A 88 17.85 16.22 14.36
N VAL A 89 17.71 14.93 14.10
CA VAL A 89 16.92 14.02 14.93
C VAL A 89 17.86 13.13 15.72
N GLU A 90 17.56 12.99 17.01
CA GLU A 90 18.29 12.12 17.94
C GLU A 90 17.44 10.90 18.26
N ASN A 91 18.04 9.71 18.19
CA ASN A 91 17.38 8.47 18.59
C ASN A 91 17.59 8.17 20.08
N VAL A 92 16.94 7.12 20.58
CA VAL A 92 17.06 6.64 21.98
C VAL A 92 18.48 6.22 22.41
N LEU A 93 19.42 6.09 21.47
CA LEU A 93 20.84 5.79 21.74
C LEU A 93 21.72 7.04 21.67
N ASN A 94 21.12 8.24 21.66
CA ASN A 94 21.77 9.53 21.52
C ASN A 94 22.58 9.69 20.22
N LYS A 95 22.28 8.89 19.19
CA LYS A 95 22.85 9.07 17.86
C LYS A 95 22.04 10.10 17.10
N LYS A 96 22.74 11.07 16.53
CA LYS A 96 22.18 12.19 15.78
C LYS A 96 22.26 11.93 14.30
N PHE A 97 21.16 12.22 13.59
CA PHE A 97 21.04 12.06 12.15
C PHE A 97 20.50 13.35 11.54
N SER A 98 21.10 13.79 10.44
CA SER A 98 20.62 14.93 9.66
C SER A 98 19.45 14.50 8.79
N VAL A 99 18.33 15.20 8.92
CA VAL A 99 17.11 14.95 8.18
C VAL A 99 16.58 16.23 7.57
N GLN A 100 15.79 16.11 6.50
CA GLN A 100 15.17 17.26 5.84
C GLN A 100 13.66 17.08 5.81
N LYS A 101 12.90 18.12 6.17
CA LYS A 101 11.44 18.09 6.09
C LYS A 101 10.98 17.94 4.63
N VAL A 102 9.99 17.08 4.38
CA VAL A 102 9.42 16.82 3.05
C VAL A 102 7.90 16.98 3.04
N GLY A 103 7.37 17.40 1.89
CA GLY A 103 5.93 17.62 1.66
C GLY A 103 5.15 16.34 1.39
N VAL A 104 5.29 15.32 2.23
CA VAL A 104 4.48 14.09 2.15
C VAL A 104 3.27 14.25 3.04
N LYS A 105 2.08 14.12 2.45
CA LYS A 105 0.81 14.31 3.16
C LYS A 105 0.17 13.01 3.62
N ASN A 106 0.31 11.94 2.84
CA ASN A 106 -0.47 10.72 3.03
C ASN A 106 0.38 9.46 2.94
N LEU A 107 0.01 8.47 3.73
CA LEU A 107 0.52 7.11 3.69
C LEU A 107 -0.63 6.16 3.35
N ASN A 108 -0.47 5.37 2.29
CA ASN A 108 -1.47 4.42 1.84
C ASN A 108 -1.12 3.03 2.34
N ILE A 109 -1.82 2.57 3.36
CA ILE A 109 -1.57 1.29 4.02
C ILE A 109 -2.44 0.20 3.38
N ILE A 110 -1.84 -0.95 3.09
CA ILE A 110 -2.55 -2.11 2.55
C ILE A 110 -3.01 -2.99 3.70
N THR A 111 -4.33 -3.13 3.84
CA THR A 111 -4.92 -4.03 4.85
C THR A 111 -4.81 -5.49 4.42
N LYS A 112 -4.96 -6.41 5.37
CA LYS A 112 -5.03 -7.86 5.14
C LYS A 112 -6.11 -8.28 4.14
N ASN A 113 -7.16 -7.47 4.01
CA ASN A 113 -8.28 -7.70 3.09
C ASN A 113 -8.13 -6.91 1.78
N ASN A 114 -6.92 -6.42 1.46
CA ASN A 114 -6.57 -5.69 0.24
C ASN A 114 -7.33 -4.37 0.04
N LYS A 115 -7.88 -3.80 1.11
CA LYS A 115 -8.36 -2.41 1.11
C LYS A 115 -7.18 -1.47 1.37
N ILE A 116 -7.15 -0.35 0.66
CA ILE A 116 -6.18 0.72 0.90
C ILE A 116 -6.78 1.70 1.90
N VAL A 117 -6.06 1.90 3.00
CA VAL A 117 -6.40 2.86 4.03
C VAL A 117 -5.41 4.00 3.98
N ASN A 118 -5.91 5.21 3.78
CA ASN A 118 -5.09 6.41 3.81
C ASN A 118 -5.02 6.94 5.24
N THR A 119 -3.82 7.34 5.65
CA THR A 119 -3.59 8.08 6.89
C THR A 119 -2.76 9.31 6.59
N GLU A 120 -3.19 10.43 7.16
CA GLU A 120 -2.46 11.69 7.07
C GLU A 120 -1.15 11.63 7.86
N LEU A 121 -0.12 12.26 7.31
CA LEU A 121 1.17 12.51 7.91
C LEU A 121 1.39 14.04 8.00
N ASN A 122 1.62 14.54 9.21
CA ASN A 122 1.75 15.98 9.44
C ASN A 122 3.17 16.51 9.21
N ASN A 123 4.16 15.85 9.82
CA ASN A 123 5.56 16.23 9.72
C ASN A 123 6.36 15.01 9.29
N VAL A 124 6.77 14.99 8.03
CA VAL A 124 7.57 13.91 7.48
C VAL A 124 8.93 14.45 7.13
N TYR A 125 9.93 13.64 7.41
CA TYR A 125 11.31 13.96 7.13
C TYR A 125 11.90 12.91 6.18
N LYS A 126 12.90 13.29 5.41
CA LYS A 126 13.75 12.35 4.67
C LYS A 126 15.13 12.30 5.29
N GLY A 127 15.75 11.12 5.23
CA GLY A 127 17.12 10.90 5.67
C GLY A 127 17.81 9.82 4.86
N ASN A 128 19.13 9.74 4.99
CA ASN A 128 19.94 8.64 4.48
C ASN A 128 20.54 7.87 5.67
N MET A 129 20.38 6.55 5.72
CA MET A 129 20.97 5.69 6.74
C MET A 129 21.56 4.44 6.08
N GLU A 130 22.90 4.34 6.05
CA GLU A 130 23.62 3.30 5.30
C GLU A 130 23.25 1.86 5.69
N TYR A 131 22.85 1.64 6.95
CA TYR A 131 22.54 0.33 7.50
C TYR A 131 21.08 -0.11 7.30
N LEU A 132 20.23 0.73 6.71
CA LEU A 132 18.83 0.40 6.41
C LEU A 132 18.63 0.14 4.92
N ASP A 133 17.66 -0.70 4.61
CA ASP A 133 17.23 -0.96 3.24
C ASP A 133 16.76 0.33 2.53
N LYS A 134 16.63 0.26 1.20
CA LYS A 134 15.93 1.28 0.42
C LYS A 134 14.44 1.32 0.77
N ASN A 135 13.83 2.49 0.58
CA ASN A 135 12.40 2.72 0.77
C ASN A 135 11.90 2.28 2.16
N VAL A 136 12.53 2.76 3.22
CA VAL A 136 12.12 2.49 4.60
C VAL A 136 11.36 3.68 5.16
N VAL A 137 10.33 3.45 5.97
CA VAL A 137 9.66 4.50 6.75
C VAL A 137 9.73 4.11 8.22
N LEU A 138 10.37 4.95 9.01
CA LEU A 138 10.37 4.87 10.46
C LEU A 138 9.21 5.73 10.96
N LEU A 139 8.14 5.09 11.43
CA LEU A 139 6.94 5.76 11.92
C LEU A 139 7.14 6.13 13.39
N GLY A 140 7.41 7.42 13.62
CA GLY A 140 7.71 7.96 14.94
C GLY A 140 6.49 8.20 15.81
N LEU A 141 6.72 8.76 16.99
CA LEU A 141 5.67 9.12 17.95
C LEU A 141 4.64 10.10 17.37
N ASP A 142 5.04 10.98 16.45
CA ASP A 142 4.14 11.88 15.74
C ASP A 142 3.08 11.16 14.91
N PHE A 143 3.46 10.07 14.24
CA PHE A 143 2.53 9.18 13.57
C PHE A 143 1.67 8.41 14.58
N LEU A 144 2.27 7.87 15.63
CA LEU A 144 1.57 7.04 16.61
C LEU A 144 0.60 7.82 17.49
N LYS A 145 0.74 9.15 17.54
CA LYS A 145 -0.16 10.04 18.26
C LYS A 145 -1.60 9.86 17.76
N ASP A 146 -2.53 9.78 18.70
CA ASP A 146 -3.97 9.62 18.46
C ASP A 146 -4.34 8.34 17.69
N LYS A 147 -3.49 7.31 17.77
CA LYS A 147 -3.71 5.99 17.18
C LYS A 147 -3.67 4.89 18.24
N LYS A 148 -4.51 3.88 18.03
CA LYS A 148 -4.54 2.67 18.85
C LYS A 148 -3.99 1.51 18.04
N LEU A 149 -3.09 0.74 18.66
CA LEU A 149 -2.37 -0.35 18.03
C LEU A 149 -2.52 -1.64 18.83
N ILE A 150 -2.88 -2.73 18.16
CA ILE A 150 -2.90 -4.07 18.76
C ILE A 150 -2.02 -5.00 17.92
N PHE A 151 -0.93 -5.45 18.52
CA PHE A 151 -0.01 -6.41 17.91
C PHE A 151 -0.43 -7.84 18.25
N ASP A 152 -0.94 -8.52 17.22
CA ASP A 152 -1.16 -9.96 17.22
C ASP A 152 0.01 -10.65 16.49
N LEU A 153 1.17 -10.65 17.15
CA LEU A 153 2.41 -11.20 16.59
C LEU A 153 2.30 -12.71 16.27
N LYS A 154 1.43 -13.44 16.99
CA LYS A 154 1.17 -14.86 16.73
C LYS A 154 0.58 -15.07 15.34
N ASN A 155 -0.34 -14.19 14.95
CA ASN A 155 -1.01 -14.25 13.65
C ASN A 155 -0.34 -13.36 12.59
N GLY A 156 0.71 -12.63 12.95
CA GLY A 156 1.36 -11.66 12.06
C GLY A 156 0.44 -10.52 11.65
N ILE A 157 -0.37 -9.98 12.58
CA ILE A 157 -1.32 -8.91 12.29
C ILE A 157 -1.09 -7.73 13.23
N LEU A 158 -1.09 -6.54 12.66
CA LEU A 158 -1.27 -5.28 13.37
C LEU A 158 -2.71 -4.82 13.15
N TYR A 159 -3.46 -4.61 14.23
CA TYR A 159 -4.71 -3.87 14.16
C TYR A 159 -4.44 -2.41 14.47
N LEU A 160 -4.89 -1.53 13.58
CA LEU A 160 -4.63 -0.10 13.66
C LEU A 160 -5.94 0.69 13.54
N GLU A 161 -6.13 1.64 14.43
CA GLU A 161 -7.23 2.60 14.43
C GLU A 161 -6.68 4.01 14.64
N GLY A 162 -7.26 4.99 13.96
CA GLY A 162 -6.91 6.40 14.11
C GLY A 162 -7.98 7.30 13.50
N LYS A 163 -8.20 8.47 14.11
CA LYS A 163 -9.27 9.41 13.71
C LYS A 163 -9.20 9.90 12.26
N SER A 164 -8.01 9.94 11.66
CA SER A 164 -7.76 10.39 10.29
C SER A 164 -7.63 9.25 9.28
N MET A 165 -7.82 8.00 9.71
CA MET A 165 -7.71 6.84 8.83
C MET A 165 -9.03 6.57 8.11
N HIS A 166 -8.98 6.50 6.78
CA HIS A 166 -10.15 6.25 5.96
C HIS A 166 -9.81 5.38 4.76
N ILE A 167 -10.79 4.60 4.29
CA ILE A 167 -10.62 3.80 3.08
C ILE A 167 -10.65 4.73 1.87
N LEU A 168 -9.64 4.64 1.01
CA LEU A 168 -9.65 5.36 -0.27
C LEU A 168 -10.75 4.76 -1.17
N SER A 169 -11.67 5.60 -1.64
CA SER A 169 -12.58 5.24 -2.73
C SER A 169 -11.81 5.17 -4.06
N LYS A 170 -12.27 4.30 -4.96
CA LYS A 170 -11.58 3.85 -6.20
C LYS A 170 -11.16 4.94 -7.20
N GLU A 171 -11.48 6.21 -6.98
CA GLU A 171 -11.38 7.26 -8.01
C GLU A 171 -10.01 7.96 -8.10
N ASN A 172 -9.11 7.82 -7.11
CA ASN A 172 -7.93 8.69 -7.00
C ASN A 172 -6.53 8.04 -7.14
N THR A 173 -6.39 6.85 -7.73
CA THR A 173 -5.09 6.13 -7.76
C THR A 173 -4.37 6.08 -9.11
N SER A 174 -4.67 6.95 -10.07
CA SER A 174 -3.86 7.04 -11.30
C SER A 174 -2.62 7.90 -11.08
N VAL A 175 -1.53 7.28 -10.64
CA VAL A 175 -0.18 7.83 -10.77
C VAL A 175 0.58 6.86 -11.67
N ASP A 176 0.92 7.32 -12.88
CA ASP A 176 1.73 6.55 -13.83
C ASP A 176 3.16 6.47 -13.27
N ILE A 177 3.54 5.30 -12.75
CA ILE A 177 4.93 4.98 -12.42
C ILE A 177 5.52 4.19 -13.59
N SER A 178 6.63 4.69 -14.12
CA SER A 178 7.42 4.02 -15.16
C SER A 178 8.15 2.78 -14.62
N GLU A 179 8.28 1.75 -15.46
CA GLU A 179 8.76 0.38 -15.21
C GLU A 179 10.21 0.22 -14.67
N ASN A 180 10.87 1.25 -14.17
CA ASN A 180 12.28 1.10 -13.79
C ASN A 180 12.46 0.47 -12.40
N SER A 181 12.74 -0.84 -12.43
CA SER A 181 13.37 -1.66 -11.38
C SER A 181 12.78 -1.52 -9.97
N GLN A 182 11.50 -1.85 -9.83
CA GLN A 182 10.95 -2.11 -8.50
C GLN A 182 11.60 -3.38 -7.93
N ASN A 183 12.38 -3.24 -6.85
CA ASN A 183 12.92 -4.37 -6.08
C ASN A 183 11.79 -5.04 -5.29
N LEU A 184 10.90 -5.76 -5.98
CA LEU A 184 9.88 -6.59 -5.36
C LEU A 184 10.49 -7.93 -4.93
N ASP A 185 10.08 -8.44 -3.77
CA ASP A 185 10.56 -9.73 -3.27
C ASP A 185 9.92 -10.87 -4.08
N ASP A 186 10.70 -11.46 -4.99
CA ASP A 186 10.27 -12.59 -5.82
C ASP A 186 9.93 -13.85 -5.01
N VAL A 187 10.55 -14.06 -3.84
CA VAL A 187 10.25 -15.19 -2.96
C VAL A 187 8.87 -15.01 -2.33
N GLU A 188 8.57 -13.80 -1.86
CA GLU A 188 7.25 -13.46 -1.31
C GLU A 188 6.16 -13.56 -2.37
N ILE A 189 6.40 -13.03 -3.57
CA ILE A 189 5.48 -13.15 -4.70
C ILE A 189 5.24 -14.64 -5.01
N SER A 190 6.29 -15.45 -5.08
CA SER A 190 6.19 -16.89 -5.36
C SER A 190 5.37 -17.63 -4.29
N HIS A 191 5.56 -17.31 -3.00
CA HIS A 191 4.73 -17.86 -1.93
C HIS A 191 3.27 -17.46 -2.08
N LYS A 192 2.99 -16.20 -2.42
CA LYS A 192 1.61 -15.74 -2.62
C LYS A 192 0.95 -16.37 -3.84
N CYS A 193 1.69 -16.57 -4.93
CA CYS A 193 1.21 -17.34 -6.08
C CYS A 193 0.79 -18.75 -5.65
N LYS A 194 1.62 -19.46 -4.87
CA LYS A 194 1.27 -20.80 -4.34
C LYS A 194 -0.02 -20.78 -3.51
N GLU A 195 -0.20 -19.77 -2.65
CA GLU A 195 -1.47 -19.60 -1.90
C GLU A 195 -2.67 -19.42 -2.84
N ILE A 196 -2.53 -18.57 -3.86
CA ILE A 196 -3.59 -18.31 -4.85
C ILE A 196 -3.94 -19.60 -5.62
N TYR A 197 -2.95 -20.40 -6.02
CA TYR A 197 -3.19 -21.70 -6.66
C TYR A 197 -3.96 -22.66 -5.74
N GLU A 198 -3.63 -22.71 -4.46
CA GLU A 198 -4.38 -23.53 -3.50
C GLU A 198 -5.82 -23.05 -3.32
N GLN A 199 -6.07 -21.73 -3.30
CA GLN A 199 -7.42 -21.18 -3.25
C GLN A 199 -8.23 -21.50 -4.53
N LEU A 200 -7.59 -21.44 -5.70
CA LEU A 200 -8.18 -21.88 -6.97
C LEU A 200 -8.50 -23.37 -6.94
N ARG A 201 -7.58 -24.21 -6.45
CA ARG A 201 -7.76 -25.67 -6.30
C ARG A 201 -8.94 -26.01 -5.40
N LYS A 202 -9.09 -25.27 -4.30
CA LYS A 202 -10.21 -25.40 -3.34
C LYS A 202 -11.51 -24.73 -3.80
N LYS A 203 -11.51 -24.05 -4.95
CA LYS A 203 -12.64 -23.27 -5.50
C LYS A 203 -13.11 -22.14 -4.58
N GLU A 204 -12.22 -21.62 -3.73
CA GLU A 204 -12.50 -20.46 -2.87
C GLU A 204 -12.51 -19.15 -3.68
N ILE A 205 -11.74 -19.12 -4.77
CA ILE A 205 -11.76 -18.09 -5.81
C ILE A 205 -11.78 -18.78 -7.18
N ASN A 206 -12.01 -18.00 -8.25
CA ASN A 206 -11.89 -18.48 -9.62
C ASN A 206 -11.14 -17.46 -10.47
N PHE A 207 -10.64 -17.91 -11.63
CA PHE A 207 -9.82 -17.06 -12.50
C PHE A 207 -10.58 -15.83 -13.04
N LEU A 208 -11.88 -15.97 -13.32
CA LEU A 208 -12.73 -14.85 -13.75
C LEU A 208 -12.82 -13.75 -12.69
N LYS A 209 -12.90 -14.11 -11.40
CA LYS A 209 -12.86 -13.15 -10.30
C LYS A 209 -11.53 -12.40 -10.27
N ILE A 210 -10.41 -13.10 -10.46
CA ILE A 210 -9.07 -12.51 -10.49
C ILE A 210 -8.96 -11.48 -11.63
N THR A 211 -9.33 -11.86 -12.86
CA THR A 211 -9.27 -10.96 -14.02
C THR A 211 -10.18 -9.76 -13.85
N ASN A 212 -11.43 -9.97 -13.40
CA ASN A 212 -12.38 -8.88 -13.17
C ASN A 212 -11.88 -7.88 -12.12
N GLU A 213 -11.25 -8.36 -11.04
CA GLU A 213 -10.68 -7.47 -10.03
C GLU A 213 -9.53 -6.63 -10.59
N LEU A 214 -8.62 -7.24 -11.36
CA LEU A 214 -7.50 -6.53 -12.01
C LEU A 214 -8.00 -5.49 -13.03
N GLU A 215 -8.96 -5.87 -13.88
CA GLU A 215 -9.55 -4.99 -14.88
C GLU A 215 -10.33 -3.82 -14.24
N SER A 216 -11.07 -4.10 -13.16
CA SER A 216 -11.83 -3.05 -12.44
C SER A 216 -10.93 -1.98 -11.82
N GLU A 217 -9.65 -2.30 -11.60
CA GLU A 217 -8.62 -1.40 -11.10
C GLU A 217 -7.74 -0.85 -12.24
N ASN A 218 -8.15 -1.07 -13.50
CA ASN A 218 -7.48 -0.64 -14.72
C ASN A 218 -6.05 -1.20 -14.88
N ILE A 219 -5.74 -2.36 -14.29
CA ILE A 219 -4.42 -2.98 -14.41
C ILE A 219 -4.26 -3.58 -15.81
N TYR A 220 -3.13 -3.29 -16.46
CA TYR A 220 -2.77 -3.81 -17.77
C TYR A 220 -2.40 -5.30 -17.65
N ILE A 221 -3.20 -6.17 -18.27
CA ILE A 221 -2.98 -7.63 -18.28
C ILE A 221 -2.73 -8.20 -19.68
N LYS A 222 -2.75 -7.36 -20.74
CA LYS A 222 -2.63 -7.81 -22.14
C LYS A 222 -1.24 -8.35 -22.51
N ASP A 223 -0.22 -8.04 -21.73
CA ASP A 223 1.15 -8.59 -21.82
C ASP A 223 1.31 -9.97 -21.17
N CYS A 224 0.31 -10.47 -20.44
CA CYS A 224 0.36 -11.78 -19.80
C CYS A 224 0.25 -12.87 -20.86
N LYS A 225 1.24 -13.77 -20.94
CA LYS A 225 1.29 -14.85 -21.94
C LYS A 225 0.51 -16.07 -21.50
N ASN A 226 0.31 -16.23 -20.20
CA ASN A 226 -0.39 -17.38 -19.62
C ASN A 226 -1.09 -17.00 -18.30
N THR A 227 -1.78 -17.98 -17.71
CA THR A 227 -2.48 -17.85 -16.42
C THR A 227 -1.54 -17.51 -15.28
N ASP A 228 -0.30 -18.01 -15.31
CA ASP A 228 0.69 -17.79 -14.24
C ASP A 228 1.15 -16.34 -14.19
N ASP A 229 1.30 -15.68 -15.34
CA ASP A 229 1.60 -14.26 -15.44
C ASP A 229 0.49 -13.40 -14.80
N VAL A 230 -0.78 -13.76 -15.06
CA VAL A 230 -1.95 -13.08 -14.47
C VAL A 230 -1.99 -13.30 -12.95
N ILE A 231 -1.71 -14.52 -12.49
CA ILE A 231 -1.64 -14.84 -11.06
C ILE A 231 -0.48 -14.09 -10.40
N LYS A 232 0.68 -13.96 -11.06
CA LYS A 232 1.81 -13.17 -10.57
C LYS A 232 1.44 -11.70 -10.40
N LYS A 233 0.75 -11.11 -11.39
CA LYS A 233 0.23 -9.73 -11.26
C LYS A 233 -0.78 -9.59 -10.12
N TYR A 234 -1.68 -10.56 -9.98
CA TYR A 234 -2.61 -10.57 -8.87
C TYR A 234 -1.90 -10.70 -7.52
N ALA A 235 -0.90 -11.57 -7.40
CA ALA A 235 -0.09 -11.70 -6.18
C ALA A 235 0.58 -10.36 -5.82
N ILE A 236 1.23 -9.70 -6.79
CA ILE A 236 1.85 -8.38 -6.60
C ILE A 236 0.82 -7.36 -6.10
N LYS A 237 -0.37 -7.31 -6.71
CA LYS A 237 -1.48 -6.45 -6.28
C LYS A 237 -1.85 -6.68 -4.80
N LEU A 238 -2.00 -7.93 -4.38
CA LEU A 238 -2.38 -8.24 -2.99
C LEU A 238 -1.28 -7.89 -1.98
N ILE A 239 -0.01 -8.01 -2.38
CA ILE A 239 1.13 -7.78 -1.49
C ILE A 239 1.49 -6.29 -1.41
N TYR A 240 1.49 -5.59 -2.54
CA TYR A 240 2.08 -4.26 -2.72
C TYR A 240 1.09 -3.20 -3.20
N GLY A 241 -0.16 -3.61 -3.45
CA GLY A 241 -1.23 -2.74 -3.93
C GLY A 241 -1.23 -2.57 -5.44
N PRO A 242 -2.29 -1.99 -6.02
CA PRO A 242 -2.41 -1.83 -7.48
C PRO A 242 -1.50 -0.76 -8.06
N SER A 243 -1.07 0.23 -7.27
CA SER A 243 -0.28 1.37 -7.78
C SER A 243 1.11 1.00 -8.29
N VAL A 244 1.61 -0.19 -7.95
CA VAL A 244 2.90 -0.68 -8.44
C VAL A 244 2.80 -1.34 -9.81
N LEU A 245 1.58 -1.65 -10.24
CA LEU A 245 1.31 -2.35 -11.49
C LEU A 245 1.01 -1.35 -12.59
N LYS A 246 1.47 -1.68 -13.80
CA LYS A 246 1.13 -0.95 -15.02
C LYS A 246 -0.38 -0.88 -15.19
N THR A 247 -0.92 0.31 -15.42
CA THR A 247 -2.32 0.50 -15.78
C THR A 247 -2.50 0.64 -17.29
N ASN A 248 -3.71 0.37 -17.81
CA ASN A 248 -3.99 0.74 -19.20
C ASN A 248 -4.00 2.27 -19.31
N ASP A 249 -3.30 2.83 -20.29
CA ASP A 249 -3.35 4.26 -20.62
C ASP A 249 -4.81 4.69 -20.80
N ARG A 250 -5.35 5.43 -19.82
CA ARG A 250 -6.73 5.94 -19.90
C ARG A 250 -6.92 6.87 -21.10
N GLU A 251 -5.86 7.59 -21.49
CA GLU A 251 -5.86 8.42 -22.70
C GLU A 251 -5.99 7.60 -24.00
N ASN A 252 -5.32 6.44 -24.10
CA ASN A 252 -5.45 5.59 -25.27
C ASN A 252 -6.83 4.92 -25.34
N ILE A 253 -7.41 4.53 -24.21
CA ILE A 253 -8.78 3.99 -24.17
C ILE A 253 -9.80 5.05 -24.63
N LYS A 254 -9.65 6.29 -24.17
CA LYS A 254 -10.52 7.40 -24.59
C LYS A 254 -10.34 7.73 -26.07
N LYS A 255 -9.08 7.79 -26.55
CA LYS A 255 -8.78 7.98 -27.98
C LYS A 255 -9.32 6.85 -28.84
N GLU A 256 -9.19 5.58 -28.43
CA GLU A 256 -9.73 4.43 -29.17
C GLU A 256 -11.26 4.45 -29.21
N PHE A 257 -11.91 4.82 -28.10
CA PHE A 257 -13.36 5.02 -28.07
C PHE A 257 -13.80 6.16 -28.99
N ASP A 258 -13.12 7.31 -28.94
CA ASP A 258 -13.41 8.47 -29.79
C ASP A 258 -13.17 8.15 -31.28
N ILE A 259 -12.12 7.38 -31.60
CA ILE A 259 -11.85 6.89 -32.96
C ILE A 259 -12.99 5.98 -33.43
N ARG A 260 -13.36 4.96 -32.65
CA ARG A 260 -14.45 4.03 -33.03
C ARG A 260 -15.81 4.73 -33.11
N TYR A 261 -16.08 5.67 -32.21
CA TYR A 261 -17.30 6.47 -32.22
C TYR A 261 -17.37 7.34 -33.49
N ASN A 262 -16.26 7.97 -33.87
CA ASN A 262 -16.18 8.75 -35.10
C ASN A 262 -16.33 7.88 -36.35
N GLU A 263 -15.72 6.69 -36.39
CA GLU A 263 -15.88 5.72 -37.49
C GLU A 263 -17.33 5.28 -37.67
N ILE A 264 -18.02 4.95 -36.57
CA ILE A 264 -19.44 4.58 -36.59
C ILE A 264 -20.30 5.77 -37.06
N THR A 265 -20.01 6.96 -36.56
CA THR A 265 -20.75 8.17 -36.94
C THR A 265 -20.56 8.53 -38.42
N GLU A 266 -19.33 8.41 -38.95
CA GLU A 266 -18.99 8.57 -40.36
C GLU A 266 -19.73 7.54 -41.24
N PHE A 267 -19.76 6.28 -40.81
CA PHE A 267 -20.47 5.21 -41.50
C PHE A 267 -21.97 5.51 -41.63
N PHE A 268 -22.63 5.93 -40.55
CA PHE A 268 -24.05 6.31 -40.58
C PHE A 268 -24.30 7.57 -41.42
N LYS A 269 -23.40 8.56 -41.40
CA LYS A 269 -23.50 9.74 -42.29
C LYS A 269 -23.41 9.35 -43.77
N LYS A 270 -22.52 8.42 -44.12
CA LYS A 270 -22.40 7.91 -45.50
C LYS A 270 -23.67 7.17 -45.92
N LEU A 271 -24.23 6.31 -45.06
CA LEU A 271 -25.49 5.62 -45.31
C LEU A 271 -26.67 6.58 -45.54
N ASN A 272 -26.81 7.63 -44.75
CA ASN A 272 -27.87 8.64 -44.93
C ASN A 272 -27.69 9.45 -46.23
N ASN A 273 -26.46 9.75 -46.62
CA ASN A 273 -26.18 10.44 -47.88
C ASN A 273 -26.39 9.54 -49.11
N GLU A 274 -26.24 8.23 -48.97
CA GLU A 274 -26.56 7.26 -50.02
C GLU A 274 -28.08 7.03 -50.15
N GLN A 275 -28.83 7.02 -49.04
CA GLN A 275 -30.31 6.98 -49.08
C GLN A 275 -30.91 8.23 -49.72
N ASN A 276 -30.36 9.42 -49.43
CA ASN A 276 -30.80 10.68 -50.05
C ASN A 276 -30.42 10.83 -51.54
N LYS A 277 -29.64 9.91 -52.11
CA LYS A 277 -29.31 9.87 -53.55
C LYS A 277 -30.18 8.90 -54.34
N ILE A 278 -31.10 8.18 -53.69
CA ILE A 278 -32.03 7.21 -54.32
C ILE A 278 -33.48 7.77 -54.28
N CYS A 279 -33.65 9.09 -54.41
CA CYS A 279 -34.93 9.73 -54.68
C CYS A 279 -34.77 10.72 -55.84
#